data_AF-A0A812S1P7-F1
#
_entry.id   AF-A0A812S1P7-F1
#
_cell.length_a   1.000
_cell.length_b   1.000
_cell.length_c   1.000
_cell.angle_alpha   90.00
_cell.angle_beta   90.00
_cell.angle_gamma   90.00
#
_symmetry.space_group_name_H-M   'P 1'
#
loop_
_entity.id
_entity.type
_entity.pdbx_description
1 polymer ?
#
loop_
_entity_poly.entity_id
_entity_poly.type
_entity_poly.pdbx_seq_one_letter_code
_entity_poly.pdbx_strand_id
1 'polypeptide(L)'
;MAAIRTLVNVFGLLLGSQVVFVANGMATEQALQTLGLSLAARSLLRLDDSCKLPEQELVFVVNKNTLRYEGSALEKILEQKFDDPGRQELRDTVRSCFPDRSFFTVPLLGMPAFDESVRALRSHLVTRRKPLEMGGVFVGGRHLAGVMELVVAEVKKSQQVNVPSMNRYVIYEGFLMPLVQDLTDFAQSQLPELSDYDPALEDRSCKDPL
;
A
#
# COMPACT_ATOMS: atom_id res chain seq x y z
N MET A 1 -1.12 -5.60 -24.35
CA MET A 1 -1.12 -4.28 -23.66
C MET A 1 -2.12 -4.19 -22.52
N ALA A 2 -3.35 -4.68 -22.64
CA ALA A 2 -4.37 -4.59 -21.57
C ALA A 2 -3.92 -5.25 -20.25
N ALA A 3 -3.41 -6.48 -20.29
CA ALA A 3 -2.96 -7.21 -19.10
C ALA A 3 -1.85 -6.49 -18.29
N ILE A 4 -0.93 -5.81 -18.97
CA ILE A 4 0.14 -5.04 -18.32
C ILE A 4 -0.45 -3.85 -17.56
N ARG A 5 -1.42 -3.13 -18.15
CA ARG A 5 -2.11 -2.01 -17.48
C ARG A 5 -2.86 -2.47 -16.24
N THR A 6 -3.57 -3.60 -16.33
CA THR A 6 -4.26 -4.19 -15.19
C THR A 6 -3.29 -4.51 -14.06
N LEU A 7 -2.17 -5.17 -14.36
CA LEU A 7 -1.15 -5.53 -13.38
C LEU A 7 -0.50 -4.29 -12.73
N VAL A 8 -0.20 -3.25 -13.50
CA VAL A 8 0.31 -1.97 -12.95
C VAL A 8 -0.71 -1.30 -12.03
N ASN A 9 -2.00 -1.31 -12.41
CA ASN A 9 -3.06 -0.75 -11.58
C ASN A 9 -3.23 -1.55 -10.28
N VAL A 10 -3.21 -2.88 -10.35
CA VAL A 10 -3.24 -3.76 -9.17
C VAL A 10 -2.06 -3.46 -8.26
N PHE A 11 -0.85 -3.28 -8.79
CA PHE A 11 0.31 -2.90 -8.00
C PHE A 11 0.14 -1.55 -7.31
N GLY A 12 -0.28 -0.54 -8.07
CA GLY A 12 -0.51 0.81 -7.52
C GLY A 12 -1.55 0.79 -6.40
N LEU A 13 -2.64 0.05 -6.58
CA LEU A 13 -3.73 -0.07 -5.60
C LEU A 13 -3.39 -0.96 -4.41
N LEU A 14 -2.45 -1.90 -4.54
CA LEU A 14 -2.13 -2.82 -3.46
C LEU A 14 -0.95 -2.33 -2.60
N LEU A 15 0.03 -1.68 -3.23
CA LEU A 15 1.30 -1.31 -2.61
C LEU A 15 1.45 0.20 -2.41
N GLY A 16 0.62 1.02 -3.07
CA GLY A 16 0.64 2.47 -2.90
C GLY A 16 -0.02 2.88 -1.58
N SER A 17 0.64 3.70 -0.77
CA SER A 17 -0.03 4.43 0.32
C SER A 17 -0.75 5.68 -0.20
N GLN A 18 -0.38 6.15 -1.40
CA GLN A 18 -1.01 7.26 -2.09
C GLN A 18 -1.19 6.90 -3.57
N VAL A 19 -2.35 7.26 -4.13
CA VAL A 19 -2.69 7.09 -5.53
C VAL A 19 -2.75 8.46 -6.20
N VAL A 20 -1.76 8.75 -7.05
CA VAL A 20 -1.74 10.00 -7.82
C VAL A 20 -2.42 9.75 -9.17
N PHE A 21 -3.64 10.25 -9.33
CA PHE A 21 -4.38 10.16 -10.58
C PHE A 21 -4.24 11.45 -11.38
N VAL A 22 -3.69 11.38 -12.59
CA VAL A 22 -3.43 12.56 -13.42
C VAL A 22 -4.40 12.62 -14.59
N ALA A 23 -5.32 13.59 -14.56
CA ALA A 23 -6.16 13.97 -15.68
C ALA A 23 -5.47 15.06 -16.52
N ASN A 24 -5.63 15.03 -17.84
CA ASN A 24 -5.03 16.03 -18.73
C ASN A 24 -6.06 17.06 -19.17
N GLY A 25 -5.76 18.35 -19.00
CA GLY A 25 -6.58 19.50 -19.37
C GLY A 25 -7.72 19.80 -18.40
N MET A 26 -8.58 18.82 -18.12
CA MET A 26 -9.81 19.01 -17.33
C MET A 26 -10.21 17.76 -16.54
N ALA A 27 -10.89 17.98 -15.41
CA ALA A 27 -11.56 16.93 -14.66
C ALA A 27 -12.91 16.59 -15.33
N THR A 28 -12.91 15.59 -16.20
CA THR A 28 -14.10 15.15 -16.96
C THR A 28 -14.69 13.85 -16.41
N GLU A 29 -15.93 13.56 -16.81
CA GLU A 29 -16.55 12.26 -16.53
C GLU A 29 -15.71 11.10 -17.07
N GLN A 30 -15.10 11.27 -18.24
CA GLN A 30 -14.21 10.28 -18.83
C GLN A 30 -12.97 10.02 -17.96
N ALA A 31 -12.43 11.06 -17.31
CA ALA A 31 -11.33 10.91 -16.37
C ALA A 31 -11.76 10.08 -15.14
N LEU A 32 -12.94 10.35 -14.58
CA LEU A 32 -13.50 9.55 -13.50
C LEU A 32 -13.79 8.11 -13.92
N GLN A 33 -14.33 7.89 -15.12
CA GLN A 33 -14.52 6.53 -15.67
C GLN A 33 -13.18 5.79 -15.78
N THR A 34 -12.11 6.47 -16.19
CA THR A 34 -10.77 5.89 -16.26
C THR A 34 -10.22 5.52 -14.88
N LEU A 35 -10.43 6.39 -13.88
CA LEU A 35 -10.12 6.09 -12.48
C LEU A 35 -10.94 4.87 -12.00
N GLY A 36 -12.23 4.83 -12.32
CA GLY A 36 -13.14 3.74 -12.03
C GLY A 36 -12.73 2.41 -12.63
N LEU A 37 -12.31 2.39 -13.89
CA LEU A 37 -11.77 1.20 -14.54
C LEU A 37 -10.48 0.72 -13.86
N SER A 38 -9.68 1.65 -13.34
CA SER A 38 -8.48 1.33 -12.57
C SER A 38 -8.88 0.72 -11.21
N LEU A 39 -9.89 1.28 -10.54
CA LEU A 39 -10.47 0.74 -9.32
C LEU A 39 -11.18 -0.60 -9.53
N ALA A 40 -11.75 -0.86 -10.70
CA ALA A 40 -12.34 -2.16 -11.01
C ALA A 40 -11.29 -3.28 -10.94
N ALA A 41 -10.01 -2.98 -11.16
CA ALA A 41 -8.91 -3.94 -10.95
C ALA A 41 -8.78 -4.36 -9.47
N ARG A 42 -9.30 -3.57 -8.52
CA ARG A 42 -9.40 -3.95 -7.10
C ARG A 42 -10.28 -5.19 -6.91
N SER A 43 -11.27 -5.43 -7.77
CA SER A 43 -12.09 -6.65 -7.71
C SER A 43 -11.29 -7.94 -7.97
N LEU A 44 -10.09 -7.83 -8.56
CA LEU A 44 -9.18 -8.96 -8.73
C LEU A 44 -8.45 -9.33 -7.43
N LEU A 45 -8.49 -8.44 -6.43
CA LEU A 45 -7.94 -8.70 -5.10
C LEU A 45 -8.97 -9.48 -4.29
N ARG A 46 -8.66 -10.74 -3.98
CA ARG A 46 -9.44 -11.51 -3.01
C ARG A 46 -9.06 -11.05 -1.61
N LEU A 47 -10.04 -10.44 -0.94
CA LEU A 47 -9.96 -10.04 0.47
C LEU A 47 -10.80 -11.02 1.27
N ASP A 48 -10.23 -11.57 2.34
CA ASP A 48 -10.99 -12.28 3.38
C ASP A 48 -11.57 -11.26 4.38
N ASP A 49 -12.58 -11.65 5.16
CA ASP A 49 -13.23 -10.78 6.16
C ASP A 49 -12.26 -10.19 7.20
N SER A 50 -11.12 -10.86 7.40
CA SER A 50 -10.04 -10.43 8.30
C SER A 50 -9.03 -9.47 7.65
N CYS A 51 -9.04 -9.34 6.32
CA CYS A 51 -8.04 -8.60 5.56
C CYS A 51 -8.64 -7.34 4.97
N LYS A 52 -8.21 -6.18 5.49
CA LYS A 52 -8.50 -4.87 4.88
C LYS A 52 -7.29 -4.41 4.08
N LEU A 53 -7.54 -3.79 2.92
CA LEU A 53 -6.49 -3.06 2.22
C LEU A 53 -6.08 -1.84 3.06
N PRO A 54 -4.80 -1.44 3.02
CA PRO A 54 -4.37 -0.23 3.70
C PRO A 54 -5.16 0.96 3.21
N GLU A 55 -5.43 1.92 4.09
CA GLU A 55 -6.08 3.17 3.69
C GLU A 55 -5.16 3.93 2.73
N GLN A 56 -5.73 4.33 1.59
CA GLN A 56 -5.00 5.05 0.55
C GLN A 56 -5.54 6.47 0.42
N GLU A 57 -4.64 7.42 0.23
CA GLU A 57 -5.00 8.78 -0.13
C GLU A 57 -5.08 8.91 -1.66
N LEU A 58 -6.16 9.49 -2.18
CA LEU A 58 -6.25 9.86 -3.59
C LEU A 58 -5.76 11.30 -3.78
N VAL A 59 -4.75 11.49 -4.63
CA VAL A 59 -4.30 12.81 -5.09
C VAL A 59 -4.72 12.97 -6.55
N PHE A 60 -5.83 13.66 -6.78
CA PHE A 60 -6.37 13.91 -8.11
C PHE A 60 -5.73 15.18 -8.68
N VAL A 61 -4.97 15.03 -9.76
CA VAL A 61 -4.20 16.11 -10.39
C VAL A 61 -4.76 16.41 -11.78
N VAL A 62 -5.18 17.64 -12.03
CA VAL A 62 -5.49 18.12 -13.39
C VAL A 62 -4.25 18.81 -13.96
N ASN A 63 -3.51 18.12 -14.81
CA ASN A 63 -2.33 18.63 -15.49
C ASN A 63 -2.72 19.47 -16.72
N LYS A 64 -1.91 20.47 -17.08
CA LYS A 64 -2.17 21.42 -18.18
C LYS A 64 -3.53 22.11 -18.07
N ASN A 65 -3.92 22.41 -16.83
CA ASN A 65 -5.21 23.02 -16.56
C ASN A 65 -5.27 24.47 -17.08
N THR A 66 -6.32 24.79 -17.81
CA THR A 66 -6.61 26.16 -18.30
C THR A 66 -7.80 26.80 -17.56
N LEU A 67 -8.53 26.03 -16.77
CA LEU A 67 -9.73 26.46 -16.03
C LEU A 67 -9.37 26.82 -14.59
N ARG A 68 -10.09 27.75 -13.96
CA ARG A 68 -9.90 28.02 -12.54
C ARG A 68 -10.77 27.06 -11.74
N TYR A 69 -10.18 25.99 -11.21
CA TYR A 69 -10.86 25.10 -10.28
C TYR A 69 -10.64 25.55 -8.83
N GLU A 70 -11.67 25.41 -8.02
CA GLU A 70 -11.56 25.52 -6.56
C GLU A 70 -10.99 24.23 -5.97
N GLY A 71 -10.37 24.30 -4.79
CA GLY A 71 -9.87 23.11 -4.09
C GLY A 71 -10.94 22.06 -3.77
N SER A 72 -12.22 22.47 -3.71
CA SER A 72 -13.38 21.60 -3.50
C SER A 72 -13.98 21.02 -4.79
N ALA A 73 -13.36 21.25 -5.95
CA ALA A 73 -13.91 20.83 -7.23
C ALA A 73 -14.12 19.32 -7.33
N LEU A 74 -13.20 18.50 -6.80
CA LEU A 74 -13.35 17.04 -6.81
C LEU A 74 -14.58 16.60 -6.02
N GLU A 75 -14.75 17.10 -4.80
CA GLU A 75 -15.90 16.73 -3.96
C GLU A 75 -17.21 17.15 -4.62
N LYS A 76 -17.27 18.35 -5.20
CA LYS A 76 -18.45 18.78 -5.99
C LYS A 76 -18.77 17.84 -7.15
N ILE A 77 -17.75 17.34 -7.85
CA ILE A 77 -17.94 16.38 -8.96
C ILE A 77 -18.43 15.02 -8.43
N LEU A 78 -17.93 14.58 -7.26
CA LEU A 78 -18.33 13.31 -6.63
C LEU A 78 -19.71 13.38 -5.95
N GLU A 79 -20.15 14.54 -5.50
CA GLU A 79 -21.46 14.78 -4.88
C GLU A 79 -22.58 15.05 -5.90
N GLN A 80 -22.22 15.42 -7.13
CA GLN A 80 -23.17 15.66 -8.19
C GLN A 80 -24.02 14.41 -8.45
N LYS A 81 -25.35 14.56 -8.32
CA LYS A 81 -26.32 13.49 -8.59
C LYS A 81 -26.57 13.36 -10.09
N PHE A 82 -26.64 12.12 -10.57
CA PHE A 82 -26.97 11.79 -11.95
C PHE A 82 -28.13 10.79 -11.98
N ASP A 83 -28.94 10.86 -13.03
CA ASP A 83 -30.03 9.89 -13.25
C ASP A 83 -29.49 8.51 -13.71
N ASP A 84 -28.25 8.48 -14.19
CA ASP A 84 -27.55 7.26 -14.63
C ASP A 84 -26.96 6.50 -13.42
N PRO A 85 -27.48 5.31 -13.07
CA PRO A 85 -27.04 4.56 -11.90
C PRO A 85 -25.56 4.18 -11.97
N GLY A 86 -25.02 3.88 -13.16
CA GLY A 86 -23.61 3.48 -13.30
C GLY A 86 -22.64 4.60 -12.93
N ARG A 87 -23.00 5.86 -13.20
CA ARG A 87 -22.20 7.04 -12.81
C ARG A 87 -22.24 7.31 -11.32
N GLN A 88 -23.37 7.00 -10.67
CA GLN A 88 -23.54 7.14 -9.23
C GLN A 88 -22.71 6.07 -8.51
N GLU A 89 -22.84 4.80 -8.92
CA GLU A 89 -22.04 3.68 -8.39
C GLU A 89 -20.54 3.92 -8.51
N LEU A 90 -20.11 4.51 -9.63
CA LEU A 90 -18.71 4.88 -9.84
C LEU A 90 -18.19 5.87 -8.79
N ARG A 91 -18.96 6.93 -8.52
CA ARG A 91 -18.60 7.95 -7.52
C ARG A 91 -18.61 7.37 -6.12
N ASP A 92 -19.59 6.52 -5.81
CA ASP A 92 -19.69 5.82 -4.53
C ASP A 92 -18.51 4.87 -4.31
N THR A 93 -18.09 4.21 -5.38
CA THR A 93 -16.87 3.37 -5.38
C THR A 93 -15.62 4.22 -5.12
N VAL A 94 -15.46 5.37 -5.79
CA VAL A 94 -14.31 6.26 -5.57
C VAL A 94 -14.30 6.79 -4.12
N ARG A 95 -15.46 7.22 -3.60
CA ARG A 95 -15.60 7.75 -2.23
C ARG A 95 -15.31 6.69 -1.16
N SER A 96 -15.81 5.47 -1.35
CA SER A 96 -15.57 4.37 -0.41
C SER A 96 -14.13 3.86 -0.48
N CYS A 97 -13.50 3.87 -1.66
CA CYS A 97 -12.12 3.43 -1.83
C CYS A 97 -11.11 4.40 -1.24
N PHE A 98 -11.35 5.71 -1.35
CA PHE A 98 -10.42 6.77 -0.95
C PHE A 98 -11.11 7.74 -0.01
N PRO A 99 -11.11 7.50 1.31
CA PRO A 99 -11.73 8.42 2.26
C PRO A 99 -10.96 9.75 2.34
N ASP A 100 -9.63 9.72 2.25
CA ASP A 100 -8.78 10.91 2.16
C ASP A 100 -8.50 11.23 0.69
N ARG A 101 -8.83 12.46 0.29
CA ARG A 101 -8.79 12.91 -1.11
C ARG A 101 -8.29 14.34 -1.18
N SER A 102 -7.33 14.57 -2.05
CA SER A 102 -6.76 15.89 -2.32
C SER A 102 -6.86 16.21 -3.81
N PHE A 103 -7.19 17.46 -4.15
CA PHE A 103 -7.33 17.92 -5.53
C PHE A 103 -6.32 19.01 -5.84
N PHE A 104 -5.52 18.80 -6.88
CA PHE A 104 -4.52 19.75 -7.36
C PHE A 104 -4.76 20.08 -8.82
N THR A 105 -4.46 21.33 -9.18
CA THR A 105 -4.37 21.73 -10.58
C THR A 105 -2.99 22.23 -10.87
N VAL A 106 -2.45 21.77 -12.00
CA VAL A 106 -1.13 22.18 -12.49
C VAL A 106 -1.36 22.89 -13.83
N PRO A 107 -1.12 24.20 -13.90
CA PRO A 107 -1.22 24.97 -15.14
C PRO A 107 -0.33 24.42 -16.26
N LEU A 108 -0.47 24.95 -17.47
CA LEU A 108 0.48 24.67 -18.55
C LEU A 108 1.86 25.25 -18.20
N LEU A 109 2.94 24.56 -18.58
CA LEU A 109 4.31 25.07 -18.42
C LEU A 109 4.43 26.45 -19.09
N GLY A 110 4.94 27.43 -18.33
CA GLY A 110 5.07 28.83 -18.77
C GLY A 110 3.91 29.74 -18.38
N MET A 111 2.80 29.20 -17.86
CA MET A 111 1.74 30.03 -17.26
C MET A 111 2.13 30.52 -15.86
N PRO A 112 1.60 31.68 -15.41
CA PRO A 112 1.73 32.12 -14.03
C PRO A 112 1.26 31.03 -13.05
N ALA A 113 1.89 30.97 -11.87
CA ALA A 113 1.63 29.99 -10.82
C ALA A 113 2.01 28.51 -11.13
N PHE A 114 2.56 28.18 -12.31
CA PHE A 114 3.01 26.81 -12.60
C PHE A 114 3.98 26.26 -11.54
N ASP A 115 5.07 26.99 -11.27
CA ASP A 115 6.09 26.55 -10.32
C ASP A 115 5.56 26.45 -8.89
N GLU A 116 4.63 27.34 -8.52
CA GLU A 116 3.99 27.33 -7.21
C GLU A 116 3.07 26.12 -7.06
N SER A 117 2.21 25.84 -8.04
CA SER A 117 1.33 24.67 -8.06
C SER A 117 2.12 23.36 -8.03
N VAL A 118 3.21 23.25 -8.80
CA VAL A 118 4.09 22.08 -8.79
C VAL A 118 4.79 21.93 -7.43
N ARG A 119 5.27 23.03 -6.84
CA ARG A 119 5.89 23.01 -5.50
C ARG A 119 4.87 22.59 -4.43
N ALA A 120 3.64 23.10 -4.50
CA ALA A 120 2.56 22.75 -3.59
C ALA A 120 2.21 21.26 -3.70
N LEU A 121 2.03 20.73 -4.93
CA LEU A 121 1.80 19.31 -5.17
C LEU A 121 2.96 18.46 -4.64
N ARG A 122 4.21 18.82 -4.96
CA ARG A 122 5.39 18.10 -4.47
C ARG A 122 5.46 18.10 -2.94
N SER A 123 5.23 19.26 -2.33
CA SER A 123 5.24 19.39 -0.87
C SER A 123 4.16 18.52 -0.24
N HIS A 124 2.95 18.50 -0.81
CA HIS A 124 1.87 17.66 -0.34
C HIS A 124 2.24 16.17 -0.39
N LEU A 125 2.72 15.68 -1.54
CA LEU A 125 3.13 14.29 -1.73
C LEU A 125 4.26 13.88 -0.77
N VAL A 126 5.25 14.74 -0.55
CA VAL A 126 6.37 14.45 0.35
C VAL A 126 5.93 14.46 1.81
N THR A 127 5.09 15.41 2.23
CA THR A 127 4.65 15.55 3.62
C THR A 127 3.65 14.46 4.02
N ARG A 128 2.78 14.05 3.10
CA ARG A 128 1.72 13.07 3.36
C ARG A 128 2.14 11.61 3.14
N ARG A 129 3.39 11.36 2.73
CA ARG A 129 3.91 10.00 2.54
C ARG A 129 3.76 9.19 3.84
N LYS A 130 3.19 7.99 3.72
CA LYS A 130 3.10 7.02 4.81
C LYS A 130 3.86 5.76 4.42
N PRO A 131 4.55 5.11 5.36
CA PRO A 131 5.14 3.80 5.11
C PRO A 131 4.03 2.82 4.73
N LEU A 132 4.35 1.89 3.82
CA LEU A 132 3.43 0.80 3.51
C LEU A 132 3.37 -0.13 4.73
N GLU A 133 2.16 -0.41 5.19
CA GLU A 133 1.89 -1.29 6.31
C GLU A 133 1.00 -2.44 5.85
N MET A 134 1.36 -3.67 6.21
CA MET A 134 0.57 -4.87 5.92
C MET A 134 0.42 -5.67 7.21
N GLY A 135 -0.83 -5.74 7.70
CA GLY A 135 -1.16 -6.46 8.94
C GLY A 135 -0.40 -5.98 10.18
N GLY A 136 -0.21 -4.67 10.34
CA GLY A 136 0.49 -4.10 11.50
C GLY A 136 1.99 -3.95 11.33
N VAL A 137 2.57 -4.48 10.24
CA VAL A 137 4.03 -4.50 10.03
C VAL A 137 4.41 -3.59 8.87
N PHE A 138 5.44 -2.76 9.07
CA PHE A 138 6.00 -1.95 8.01
C PHE A 138 6.73 -2.82 6.98
N VAL A 139 6.37 -2.64 5.71
CA VAL A 139 6.92 -3.43 4.60
C VAL A 139 8.28 -2.87 4.22
N GLY A 140 9.35 -3.63 4.48
CA GLY A 140 10.70 -3.30 4.04
C GLY A 140 10.89 -3.54 2.53
N GLY A 141 11.98 -3.03 1.97
CA GLY A 141 12.27 -3.16 0.53
C GLY A 141 12.37 -4.62 0.05
N ARG A 142 12.96 -5.52 0.85
CA ARG A 142 13.04 -6.96 0.54
C ARG A 142 11.65 -7.62 0.54
N HIS A 143 10.82 -7.27 1.50
CA HIS A 143 9.44 -7.78 1.58
C HIS A 143 8.61 -7.27 0.41
N LEU A 144 8.76 -6.00 0.05
CA LEU A 144 8.09 -5.40 -1.10
C LEU A 144 8.44 -6.14 -2.40
N ALA A 145 9.72 -6.45 -2.62
CA ALA A 145 10.15 -7.22 -3.79
C ALA A 145 9.50 -8.62 -3.83
N GLY A 146 9.52 -9.36 -2.71
CA GLY A 146 8.89 -10.69 -2.63
C GLY A 146 7.37 -10.63 -2.81
N VAL A 147 6.72 -9.61 -2.26
CA VAL A 147 5.30 -9.34 -2.50
C VAL A 147 5.04 -9.06 -3.98
N MET A 148 5.88 -8.26 -4.64
CA MET A 148 5.72 -7.97 -6.06
C MET A 148 5.84 -9.23 -6.92
N GLU A 149 6.82 -10.08 -6.63
CA GLU A 149 6.98 -11.38 -7.29
C GLU A 149 5.75 -12.28 -7.09
N LEU A 150 5.22 -12.34 -5.86
CA LEU A 150 4.04 -13.12 -5.52
C LEU A 150 2.80 -12.62 -6.28
N VAL A 151 2.60 -11.31 -6.37
CA VAL A 151 1.51 -10.72 -7.16
C VAL A 151 1.65 -11.08 -8.64
N VAL A 152 2.85 -10.98 -9.22
CA VAL A 152 3.06 -11.38 -10.62
C VAL A 152 2.76 -12.87 -10.81
N ALA A 153 3.21 -13.73 -9.90
CA ALA A 153 2.98 -15.16 -9.95
C ALA A 153 1.48 -15.50 -9.87
N GLU A 154 0.76 -14.90 -8.93
CA GLU A 154 -0.68 -15.09 -8.74
C GLU A 154 -1.50 -14.56 -9.94
N VAL A 155 -1.21 -13.34 -10.42
CA VAL A 155 -1.90 -12.79 -11.61
C VAL A 155 -1.68 -13.67 -12.83
N LYS A 156 -0.47 -14.21 -13.04
CA LYS A 156 -0.20 -15.13 -14.15
C LYS A 156 -0.95 -16.45 -14.03
N LYS A 157 -1.06 -16.99 -12.80
CA LYS A 157 -1.65 -18.30 -12.53
C LYS A 157 -3.17 -18.29 -12.49
N SER A 158 -3.77 -17.35 -11.76
CA SER A 158 -5.19 -17.36 -11.40
C SER A 158 -5.96 -16.13 -11.91
N GLN A 159 -5.27 -15.17 -12.56
CA GLN A 159 -5.82 -13.85 -12.92
C GLN A 159 -6.35 -13.04 -11.72
N GLN A 160 -6.04 -13.48 -10.50
CA GLN A 160 -6.50 -12.90 -9.25
C GLN A 160 -5.34 -12.85 -8.25
N VAL A 161 -5.45 -12.02 -7.23
CA VAL A 161 -4.41 -11.86 -6.21
C VAL A 161 -5.01 -12.18 -4.86
N ASN A 162 -4.40 -13.12 -4.14
CA ASN A 162 -4.81 -13.50 -2.80
C ASN A 162 -4.07 -12.66 -1.75
N VAL A 163 -4.75 -11.68 -1.17
CA VAL A 163 -4.17 -10.77 -0.17
C VAL A 163 -3.80 -11.48 1.14
N PRO A 164 -4.61 -12.40 1.69
CA PRO A 164 -4.19 -13.25 2.82
C PRO A 164 -2.85 -13.96 2.62
N SER A 165 -2.60 -14.51 1.43
CA SER A 165 -1.31 -15.15 1.11
C SER A 165 -0.15 -14.15 1.15
N MET A 166 -0.37 -12.92 0.71
CA MET A 166 0.63 -11.84 0.80
C MET A 166 0.87 -11.39 2.24
N ASN A 167 -0.19 -11.19 3.03
CA ASN A 167 -0.07 -10.83 4.44
C ASN A 167 0.71 -11.91 5.19
N ARG A 168 0.41 -13.18 4.93
CA ARG A 168 1.17 -14.30 5.49
C ARG A 168 2.64 -14.21 5.07
N TYR A 169 2.94 -13.95 3.80
CA TYR A 169 4.33 -13.80 3.35
C TYR A 169 5.06 -12.69 4.11
N VAL A 170 4.48 -11.48 4.19
CA VAL A 170 5.12 -10.35 4.86
C VAL A 170 5.28 -10.60 6.37
N ILE A 171 4.24 -11.07 7.05
CA ILE A 171 4.26 -11.24 8.50
C ILE A 171 5.08 -12.48 8.88
N TYR A 172 4.79 -13.63 8.27
CA TYR A 172 5.42 -14.89 8.65
C TYR A 172 6.86 -14.96 8.13
N GLU A 173 7.06 -14.92 6.81
CA GLU A 173 8.40 -15.04 6.22
C GLU A 173 9.24 -13.79 6.46
N GLY A 174 8.59 -12.63 6.46
CA GLY A 174 9.29 -11.35 6.54
C GLY A 174 9.65 -10.91 7.95
N PHE A 175 8.86 -11.27 8.96
CA PHE A 175 9.02 -10.75 10.32
C PHE A 175 9.15 -11.87 11.37
N LEU A 176 8.18 -12.78 11.45
CA LEU A 176 8.15 -13.81 12.49
C LEU A 176 9.26 -14.84 12.34
N MET A 177 9.52 -15.34 11.13
CA MET A 177 10.57 -16.33 10.89
C MET A 177 11.96 -15.80 11.22
N PRO A 178 12.36 -14.59 10.77
CA PRO A 178 13.60 -13.98 11.21
C PRO A 178 13.67 -13.82 12.73
N LEU A 179 12.60 -13.35 13.36
CA LEU A 179 12.57 -13.18 14.82
C LEU A 179 12.73 -14.51 15.58
N VAL A 180 12.07 -15.58 15.11
CA VAL A 180 12.21 -16.92 15.68
C VAL A 180 13.64 -17.43 15.51
N GLN A 181 14.25 -17.21 14.35
CA GLN A 181 15.64 -17.58 14.12
C GLN A 181 16.58 -16.85 15.07
N ASP A 182 16.44 -15.53 15.19
CA ASP A 182 17.26 -14.71 16.09
C ASP A 182 17.11 -15.15 17.56
N LEU A 183 15.88 -15.42 18.01
CA LEU A 183 15.61 -15.93 19.36
C LEU A 183 16.18 -17.33 19.58
N THR A 184 16.15 -18.18 18.56
CA THR A 184 16.69 -19.54 18.61
C THR A 184 18.21 -19.50 18.69
N ASP A 185 18.85 -18.68 17.86
CA ASP A 185 20.30 -18.50 17.83
C ASP A 185 20.79 -17.88 19.15
N PHE A 186 20.06 -16.89 19.67
CA PHE A 186 20.32 -16.32 20.99
C PHE A 186 20.22 -17.39 22.09
N ALA A 187 19.12 -18.15 22.13
CA ALA A 187 18.94 -19.20 23.13
C ALA A 187 20.03 -20.27 23.04
N GLN A 188 20.41 -20.69 21.83
CA GLN A 188 21.51 -21.63 21.60
C GLN A 188 22.85 -21.09 22.10
N SER A 189 23.12 -19.79 21.94
CA SER A 189 24.33 -19.15 22.47
C SER A 189 24.38 -19.07 24.00
N GLN A 190 23.23 -19.20 24.67
CA GLN A 190 23.13 -19.22 26.13
C GLN A 190 23.11 -20.64 26.71
N LEU A 191 22.98 -21.67 25.87
CA LEU A 191 23.04 -23.05 26.36
C LEU A 191 24.48 -23.38 26.76
N PRO A 192 24.69 -23.95 27.96
CA PRO A 192 26.02 -24.39 28.36
C PRO A 192 26.52 -25.49 27.41
N GLU A 193 27.80 -25.44 27.09
CA GLU A 193 28.42 -26.48 26.28
C GLU A 193 28.60 -27.74 27.13
N LEU A 194 28.66 -28.91 26.49
CA LEU A 194 28.94 -30.18 27.20
C LEU A 194 30.30 -30.16 27.92
N SER A 195 31.22 -29.29 27.49
CA SER A 195 32.49 -29.03 28.19
C SER A 195 32.33 -28.27 29.51
N ASP A 196 31.23 -27.55 29.70
CA ASP A 196 30.92 -26.86 30.94
C ASP A 196 30.35 -27.83 32.01
N TYR A 197 30.01 -29.06 31.60
CA TYR A 197 29.56 -30.10 32.52
C TYR A 197 30.75 -30.70 33.29
N ASP A 198 30.82 -30.39 34.58
CA ASP A 198 31.74 -31.02 35.51
C ASP A 198 31.02 -32.17 36.26
N PRO A 199 31.29 -33.45 35.93
CA PRO A 199 30.69 -34.57 36.65
C PRO A 199 31.10 -34.63 38.13
N ALA A 200 32.20 -34.01 38.53
CA ALA A 200 32.67 -33.99 39.92
C ALA A 200 31.91 -32.98 40.80
N LEU A 201 31.02 -32.15 40.24
CA LEU A 201 30.17 -31.23 40.99
C LEU A 201 29.10 -31.97 41.81
N GLU A 202 28.66 -33.16 41.39
CA GLU A 202 27.73 -34.00 42.19
C GLU A 202 28.38 -34.49 43.50
N ASP A 203 29.68 -34.81 43.47
CA ASP A 203 30.45 -35.31 44.62
C ASP A 203 30.81 -34.23 45.65
N ARG A 204 30.69 -32.93 45.31
CA ARG A 204 30.97 -31.81 46.23
C ARG A 204 29.81 -31.46 47.15
N SER A 205 28.66 -32.12 47.00
CA SER A 205 27.59 -31.97 47.97
C SER A 205 27.96 -32.66 49.29
N CYS A 206 27.92 -31.91 50.39
CA CYS A 206 27.71 -32.42 51.75
C CYS A 206 28.92 -32.71 52.68
N LYS A 207 30.12 -32.16 52.48
CA LYS A 207 31.17 -32.24 53.52
C LYS A 207 31.97 -30.96 53.73
N ASP A 208 31.33 -29.93 54.27
CA ASP A 208 32.04 -28.96 55.12
C ASP A 208 31.16 -28.67 56.35
N PRO A 209 31.38 -29.36 57.48
CA PRO A 209 30.88 -28.91 58.77
C PRO A 209 31.74 -27.74 59.28
N LEU A 210 31.06 -26.67 59.71
CA LEU A 210 31.59 -25.52 60.44
C LEU A 210 32.40 -25.93 61.69
#